data_AF-A0AAJ1EP77-F1
#
_entry.id   AF-A0AAJ1EP77-F1
#
_cell.length_a   1.000
_cell.length_b   1.000
_cell.length_c   1.000
_cell.angle_alpha   90.00
_cell.angle_beta   90.00
_cell.angle_gamma   90.00
#
_symmetry.space_group_name_H-M   'P 1'
#
loop_
_entity.id
_entity.type
_entity.pdbx_description
1 polymer ?
#
loop_
_entity_poly.entity_id
_entity_poly.type
_entity_poly.pdbx_seq_one_letter_code
_entity_poly.pdbx_strand_id
1 'polypeptide(L)'
;MELLIAAGIPSAIVAFCFWLLEKRIQERAEVEKNERACRQREQDEKEENREKLQYMMLKALDGSLCLSEATAKAVQRIPDAKCNGDMHAALNYELEQKHDLENFLTRQGVNHITGE
;
A
#
# COMPACT_ATOMS: atom_id res chain seq x y z
N MET A 1 49.42 48.23 3.34
CA MET A 1 48.39 47.69 2.44
C MET A 1 48.81 46.38 1.76
N GLU A 2 50.10 46.10 1.57
CA GLU A 2 50.55 44.88 0.87
C GLU A 2 50.38 43.58 1.66
N LEU A 3 50.49 43.60 2.99
CA LEU A 3 50.30 42.42 3.85
C LEU A 3 48.87 41.87 3.86
N LEU A 4 47.86 42.74 3.74
CA LEU A 4 46.45 42.34 3.66
C LEU A 4 46.12 41.67 2.32
N ILE A 5 46.79 42.10 1.25
CA ILE A 5 46.62 41.54 -0.10
C ILE A 5 47.39 40.20 -0.20
N ALA A 6 48.58 40.11 0.40
CA ALA A 6 49.38 38.89 0.43
C ALA A 6 48.72 37.76 1.24
N ALA A 7 47.96 38.08 2.30
CA ALA A 7 47.19 37.10 3.06
C ALA A 7 45.84 36.76 2.40
N GLY A 8 45.24 37.68 1.64
CA GLY A 8 43.94 37.46 0.99
C GLY A 8 43.97 36.51 -0.22
N ILE A 9 45.06 36.52 -1.00
CA ILE A 9 45.19 35.69 -2.22
C ILE A 9 45.20 34.18 -1.88
N PRO A 10 46.01 33.68 -0.91
CA PRO A 10 45.97 32.28 -0.53
C PRO A 10 44.61 31.85 0.05
N SER A 11 43.96 32.71 0.85
CA SER A 11 42.64 32.41 1.42
C SER A 11 41.54 32.30 0.37
N ALA A 12 41.56 33.15 -0.66
CA ALA A 12 40.61 33.07 -1.77
C ALA A 12 40.78 31.77 -2.59
N ILE A 13 42.03 31.31 -2.79
CA ILE A 13 42.32 30.06 -3.48
C ILE A 13 41.79 28.87 -2.68
N VAL A 14 42.02 28.84 -1.37
CA VAL A 14 41.52 27.77 -0.49
C VAL A 14 39.99 27.73 -0.47
N ALA A 15 39.33 28.88 -0.33
CA ALA A 15 37.87 28.97 -0.39
C ALA A 15 37.30 28.51 -1.74
N PHE A 16 37.98 28.83 -2.85
CA PHE A 16 37.60 28.37 -4.18
C PHE A 16 37.75 26.84 -4.33
N CYS A 17 38.82 26.25 -3.81
CA CYS A 17 38.99 24.79 -3.80
C CYS A 17 37.89 24.08 -2.97
N PHE A 18 37.52 24.63 -1.82
CA PHE A 18 36.41 24.10 -1.01
C PHE A 18 35.06 24.24 -1.73
N TRP A 19 34.81 25.37 -2.40
CA TRP A 19 33.59 25.56 -3.18
C TRP A 19 33.45 24.54 -4.31
N LEU A 20 34.55 24.21 -5.02
CA LEU A 20 34.54 23.14 -6.03
C LEU A 20 34.25 21.76 -5.43
N LEU A 21 34.78 21.46 -4.24
CA LEU A 21 34.51 20.20 -3.53
C LEU A 21 33.06 20.11 -3.05
N GLU A 22 32.55 21.18 -2.44
CA GLU A 22 31.17 21.26 -1.95
C GLU A 22 30.17 21.10 -3.11
N LYS A 23 30.42 21.77 -4.24
CA LYS A 23 29.60 21.63 -5.44
C LYS A 23 29.53 20.18 -5.93
N ARG A 24 30.65 19.45 -5.94
CA ARG A 24 30.70 18.03 -6.32
C ARG A 24 29.97 17.12 -5.32
N ILE A 25 29.99 17.47 -4.02
CA ILE A 25 29.27 16.72 -2.98
C ILE A 25 27.76 16.98 -3.10
N GLN A 26 27.35 18.23 -3.31
CA GLN A 26 25.95 18.61 -3.53
C GLN A 26 25.38 17.92 -4.76
N GLU A 27 26.10 17.89 -5.89
CA GLU A 27 25.69 17.18 -7.10
C GLU A 27 25.43 15.68 -6.83
N ARG A 28 26.30 15.00 -6.06
CA ARG A 28 26.09 13.58 -5.69
C ARG A 28 24.91 13.39 -4.74
N ALA A 29 24.74 14.30 -3.77
CA ALA A 29 23.63 14.25 -2.82
C ALA A 29 22.27 14.47 -3.51
N GLU A 30 22.22 15.37 -4.50
CA GLU A 30 21.01 15.58 -5.31
C GLU A 30 20.66 14.38 -6.17
N VAL A 31 21.66 13.75 -6.81
CA VAL A 31 21.46 12.51 -7.58
C VAL A 31 20.94 11.39 -6.68
N GLU A 32 21.56 11.16 -5.52
CA GLU A 32 21.12 10.13 -4.57
C GLU A 32 19.71 10.42 -4.02
N LYS A 33 19.39 11.69 -3.73
CA LYS A 33 18.05 12.10 -3.30
C LYS A 33 17.02 11.85 -4.39
N ASN A 34 17.34 12.14 -5.65
CA ASN A 34 16.46 11.90 -6.79
C ASN A 34 16.26 10.39 -7.04
N GLU A 35 17.31 9.58 -6.94
CA GLU A 35 17.22 8.12 -7.02
C GLU A 35 16.39 7.51 -5.89
N ARG A 36 16.53 8.01 -4.66
CA ARG A 36 15.68 7.61 -3.52
C ARG A 36 14.23 8.00 -3.75
N ALA A 37 13.97 9.22 -4.22
CA ALA A 37 12.62 9.68 -4.54
C ALA A 37 11.98 8.86 -5.67
N CYS A 38 12.75 8.49 -6.70
CA CYS A 38 12.28 7.64 -7.79
C CYS A 38 11.95 6.23 -7.28
N ARG A 39 12.82 5.62 -6.47
CA ARG A 39 12.55 4.33 -5.82
C ARG A 39 11.32 4.37 -4.91
N GLN A 40 11.13 5.46 -4.17
CA GLN A 40 9.95 5.63 -3.33
C GLN A 40 8.67 5.67 -4.17
N ARG A 41 8.65 6.47 -5.25
CA ARG A 41 7.49 6.53 -6.16
C ARG A 41 7.15 5.17 -6.77
N GLU A 42 8.14 4.41 -7.21
CA GLU A 42 7.91 3.06 -7.73
C GLU A 42 7.35 2.10 -6.66
N GLN A 43 7.72 2.28 -5.39
CA GLN A 43 7.18 1.49 -4.28
C GLN A 43 5.74 1.91 -3.98
N ASP A 44 5.48 3.21 -3.90
CA ASP A 44 4.14 3.77 -3.65
C ASP A 44 3.16 3.33 -4.75
N GLU A 45 3.56 3.38 -6.02
CA GLU A 45 2.73 2.90 -7.15
C GLU A 45 2.46 1.39 -7.07
N LYS A 46 3.44 0.60 -6.63
CA LYS A 46 3.25 -0.84 -6.41
C LYS A 46 2.32 -1.11 -5.25
N GLU A 47 2.41 -0.33 -4.18
CA GLU A 47 1.54 -0.44 -3.01
C GLU A 47 0.11 -0.06 -3.34
N GLU A 48 -0.11 1.06 -4.04
CA GLU A 48 -1.43 1.48 -4.50
C GLU A 48 -2.07 0.42 -5.43
N ASN A 49 -1.29 -0.16 -6.34
CA ASN A 49 -1.78 -1.24 -7.20
C ASN A 49 -2.13 -2.51 -6.41
N ARG A 50 -1.37 -2.83 -5.37
CA ARG A 50 -1.67 -3.96 -4.48
C ARG A 50 -2.96 -3.71 -3.69
N GLU A 51 -3.14 -2.52 -3.16
CA GLU A 51 -4.36 -2.12 -2.44
C GLU A 51 -5.59 -2.21 -3.36
N LYS A 52 -5.51 -1.66 -4.57
CA LYS A 52 -6.58 -1.74 -5.58
C LYS A 52 -6.90 -3.20 -5.95
N LEU A 53 -5.88 -4.03 -6.14
CA LEU A 53 -6.06 -5.44 -6.44
C LEU A 53 -6.77 -6.18 -5.29
N GLN A 54 -6.32 -5.97 -4.04
CA GLN A 54 -6.93 -6.57 -2.85
C GLN A 54 -8.39 -6.14 -2.69
N TYR A 55 -8.70 -4.86 -2.91
CA TYR A 55 -10.07 -4.36 -2.89
C TYR A 55 -10.96 -5.03 -3.95
N MET A 56 -10.47 -5.15 -5.18
CA MET A 56 -11.21 -5.82 -6.25
C MET A 56 -11.42 -7.30 -5.97
N MET A 57 -10.41 -7.99 -5.42
CA MET A 57 -10.54 -9.39 -5.00
C MET A 57 -11.60 -9.54 -3.90
N LEU A 58 -11.61 -8.66 -2.89
CA LEU A 58 -12.61 -8.68 -1.82
C LEU A 58 -14.04 -8.53 -2.38
N LYS A 59 -14.24 -7.58 -3.31
CA LYS A 59 -15.54 -7.42 -3.97
C LYS A 59 -15.96 -8.63 -4.81
N ALA A 60 -15.02 -9.23 -5.53
CA ALA A 60 -15.30 -10.43 -6.31
C ALA A 60 -15.68 -11.62 -5.41
N LEU A 61 -15.01 -11.77 -4.28
CA LEU A 61 -15.32 -12.79 -3.27
C LEU A 61 -16.70 -12.57 -2.65
N ASP A 62 -17.02 -11.34 -2.23
CA ASP A 62 -18.35 -11.02 -1.69
C ASP A 62 -19.49 -11.28 -2.70
N GLY A 63 -19.28 -10.92 -3.97
CA GLY A 63 -20.21 -11.25 -5.05
C GLY A 63 -20.37 -12.76 -5.25
N SER A 64 -19.27 -13.52 -5.17
CA SER A 64 -19.32 -14.99 -5.26
C SER A 64 -20.06 -15.61 -4.07
N LEU A 65 -19.83 -15.11 -2.85
CA LEU A 65 -20.52 -15.56 -1.63
C LEU A 65 -22.02 -15.29 -1.72
N CYS A 66 -22.41 -14.08 -2.16
CA CYS A 66 -23.82 -13.77 -2.36
C CYS A 66 -24.48 -14.69 -3.39
N LEU A 67 -23.76 -15.04 -4.46
CA LEU A 67 -24.24 -15.98 -5.47
C LEU A 67 -24.36 -17.41 -4.92
N SER A 68 -23.38 -17.91 -4.17
CA SER A 68 -23.44 -19.24 -3.55
C SER A 68 -24.55 -19.33 -2.51
N GLU A 69 -24.73 -18.30 -1.68
CA GLU A 69 -25.83 -18.21 -0.71
C GLU A 69 -27.20 -18.28 -1.41
N ALA A 70 -27.38 -17.48 -2.47
CA ALA A 70 -28.61 -17.47 -3.25
C ALA A 70 -28.86 -18.83 -3.93
N THR A 71 -27.81 -19.46 -4.45
CA THR A 71 -27.88 -20.77 -5.10
C THR A 71 -28.24 -21.86 -4.10
N ALA A 72 -27.58 -21.90 -2.94
CA ALA A 72 -27.87 -22.85 -1.87
C ALA A 72 -29.32 -22.72 -1.39
N LYS A 73 -29.80 -21.49 -1.18
CA LYS A 73 -31.20 -21.22 -0.82
C LYS A 73 -32.18 -21.61 -1.92
N ALA A 74 -31.84 -21.41 -3.19
CA ALA A 74 -32.68 -21.84 -4.30
C ALA A 74 -32.79 -23.37 -4.38
N VAL A 75 -31.66 -24.07 -4.23
CA VAL A 75 -31.61 -25.54 -4.23
C VAL A 75 -32.39 -26.13 -3.06
N GLN A 76 -32.31 -25.54 -1.86
CA GLN A 76 -33.09 -25.97 -0.68
C GLN A 76 -34.61 -25.89 -0.87
N ARG A 77 -35.11 -25.07 -1.82
CA ARG A 77 -36.54 -24.96 -2.12
C ARG A 77 -37.05 -26.06 -3.06
N ILE A 78 -36.15 -26.85 -3.64
CA ILE A 78 -36.52 -27.92 -4.59
C ILE A 78 -36.83 -29.19 -3.77
N PRO A 79 -38.06 -29.74 -3.83
CA PRO A 79 -38.51 -30.82 -2.94
C PRO A 79 -37.75 -32.15 -3.12
N ASP A 80 -37.25 -32.44 -4.32
CA ASP A 80 -36.52 -33.67 -4.63
C ASP A 80 -35.00 -33.46 -4.81
N ALA A 81 -34.49 -32.28 -4.43
CA ALA A 81 -33.06 -31.99 -4.60
C ALA A 81 -32.22 -32.83 -3.63
N LYS A 82 -31.36 -33.66 -4.20
CA LYS A 82 -30.37 -34.44 -3.46
C LYS A 82 -28.98 -33.86 -3.70
N CYS A 83 -28.50 -33.08 -2.75
CA CYS A 83 -27.13 -32.57 -2.77
C CYS A 83 -26.17 -33.64 -2.23
N ASN A 84 -25.02 -33.80 -2.88
CA ASN A 84 -23.93 -34.60 -2.33
C ASN A 84 -23.20 -33.75 -1.29
N GLY A 85 -23.39 -34.06 -0.01
CA GLY A 85 -22.89 -33.28 1.12
C GLY A 85 -24.00 -32.52 1.87
N ASP A 86 -23.65 -31.95 3.03
CA ASP A 86 -24.59 -31.18 3.85
C ASP A 86 -24.62 -29.70 3.42
N MET A 87 -25.54 -29.39 2.52
CA MET A 87 -25.75 -28.03 2.01
C MET A 87 -26.20 -27.05 3.12
N HIS A 88 -26.86 -27.53 4.17
CA HIS A 88 -27.27 -26.67 5.29
C HIS A 88 -26.07 -26.29 6.15
N ALA A 89 -25.22 -27.26 6.49
CA ALA A 89 -23.98 -26.98 7.21
C ALA A 89 -23.04 -26.05 6.41
N ALA A 90 -22.90 -26.29 5.10
CA ALA A 90 -22.10 -25.44 4.23
C ALA A 90 -22.63 -23.99 4.17
N LEU A 91 -23.96 -23.82 4.02
CA LEU A 91 -24.58 -22.50 4.01
C LEU A 91 -24.42 -21.78 5.36
N ASN A 92 -24.59 -22.49 6.47
CA ASN A 92 -24.42 -21.88 7.80
C ASN A 92 -22.98 -21.42 8.03
N TYR A 93 -22.00 -22.25 7.63
CA TYR A 93 -20.59 -21.87 7.68
C TYR A 93 -20.31 -20.63 6.82
N GLU A 94 -20.80 -20.60 5.58
CA GLU A 94 -20.63 -19.46 4.68
C GLU A 94 -21.20 -18.16 5.25
N LEU A 95 -22.40 -18.22 5.84
CA LEU A 95 -23.03 -17.08 6.51
C LEU A 95 -22.24 -16.60 7.73
N GLU A 96 -21.71 -17.51 8.55
CA GLU A 96 -20.86 -17.17 9.69
C GLU A 96 -19.58 -16.46 9.23
N GLN A 97 -18.88 -17.02 8.24
CA GLN A 97 -17.67 -16.40 7.68
C GLN A 97 -17.93 -15.03 7.06
N LYS A 98 -19.08 -14.86 6.38
CA LYS A 98 -19.49 -13.57 5.82
C LYS A 98 -19.70 -12.52 6.91
N HIS A 99 -20.43 -12.85 7.98
CA HIS A 99 -20.62 -11.93 9.10
C HIS A 99 -19.30 -11.58 9.82
N ASP A 100 -18.40 -12.56 10.00
CA ASP A 100 -17.09 -12.33 10.60
C ASP A 100 -16.25 -11.36 9.75
N LEU A 101 -16.27 -11.53 8.42
CA LEU A 101 -15.61 -10.62 7.49
C LEU A 101 -16.19 -9.20 7.56
N GLU A 102 -17.52 -9.05 7.54
CA GLU A 102 -18.20 -7.75 7.66
C GLU A 102 -17.87 -7.05 8.98
N ASN A 103 -17.87 -7.80 10.09
CA ASN A 103 -17.49 -7.29 11.41
C ASN A 103 -16.03 -6.85 11.44
N PHE A 104 -15.13 -7.64 10.86
CA PHE A 104 -13.71 -7.31 10.77
C PHE A 104 -13.49 -6.01 10.00
N LEU A 105 -14.05 -5.88 8.80
CA LEU A 105 -13.94 -4.68 7.97
C LEU A 105 -14.56 -3.46 8.64
N THR A 106 -15.70 -3.63 9.31
CA THR A 106 -16.34 -2.55 10.08
C THR A 106 -15.43 -2.07 11.21
N ARG A 107 -14.83 -2.99 11.98
CA ARG A 107 -13.87 -2.63 13.05
C ARG A 107 -12.64 -1.92 12.49
N GLN A 108 -12.04 -2.44 11.41
CA GLN A 108 -10.90 -1.78 10.77
C GLN A 108 -11.27 -0.37 10.29
N GLY A 109 -12.47 -0.20 9.71
CA GLY A 109 -12.98 1.10 9.29
C GLY A 109 -13.19 2.07 10.46
N VAL A 110 -13.76 1.61 11.57
CA VAL A 110 -13.94 2.43 12.79
C VAL A 110 -12.58 2.82 13.35
N ASN A 111 -11.66 1.86 13.56
CA ASN A 111 -10.32 2.13 14.09
C ASN A 111 -9.54 3.14 13.23
N HIS A 112 -9.65 3.03 11.90
CA HIS A 112 -9.02 3.98 10.99
C HIS A 112 -9.57 5.41 11.13
N ILE A 113 -10.86 5.56 11.48
CA ILE A 113 -11.49 6.87 11.70
C ILE A 113 -11.18 7.41 13.10
N THR A 114 -11.22 6.56 14.13
CA THR A 114 -11.03 6.96 15.54
C THR A 114 -9.57 7.10 15.93
N GLY A 115 -8.63 6.56 15.13
CA GLY A 115 -7.19 6.64 15.38
C GLY A 115 -6.71 5.75 16.53
N GLU A 116 -7.49 4.74 16.92
CA GLU A 116 -7.11 3.71 17.91
C GLU A 116 -6.47 2.48 17.25
#